data_AF-A0AAC8Z239-F1
#
_entry.id   AF-A0AAC8Z239-F1
#
_cell.length_a   1.000
_cell.length_b   1.000
_cell.length_c   1.000
_cell.angle_alpha   90.00
_cell.angle_beta   90.00
_cell.angle_gamma   90.00
#
_symmetry.space_group_name_H-M   'P 1'
#
loop_
_entity.id
_entity.type
_entity.pdbx_description
1 polymer ?
#
loop_
_entity_poly.entity_id
_entity_poly.type
_entity_poly.pdbx_seq_one_letter_code
_entity_poly.pdbx_strand_id
1 'polypeptide(L)'
;MALGGGKVECAELVHFDFTTQPMGLWNGGGILRTNDARLWSGLGTLGSMSGIEQAVNGEAPESAFTLSGIDADVLRLSRQEFEPECKGRIVRVLIQFFGIDDPADPGNQRPLDNPFPIHASRILGATFTVDQENGERAVTLSGESLFSLRSRPKYAMYTDRDQQRRFPGDKGFEFVQAIVNKVLTWPDY
;
A
#
# COMPACT_ATOMS: atom_id res chain seq x y z
N MET A 1 7.88 21.36 -15.01
CA MET A 1 9.12 21.67 -15.75
C MET A 1 10.25 21.68 -14.73
N ALA A 2 10.96 20.56 -14.55
CA ALA A 2 12.20 20.44 -13.74
C ALA A 2 12.75 18.99 -13.81
N LEU A 3 13.15 18.52 -14.99
CA LEU A 3 13.89 17.25 -15.15
C LEU A 3 15.11 17.41 -16.07
N GLY A 4 15.50 18.65 -16.38
CA GLY A 4 16.61 18.97 -17.28
C GLY A 4 17.78 19.58 -16.52
N GLY A 5 18.72 18.76 -16.06
CA GLY A 5 20.10 19.18 -15.79
C GLY A 5 20.55 19.38 -14.34
N GLY A 6 19.65 19.34 -13.35
CA GLY A 6 20.01 19.38 -11.92
C GLY A 6 20.06 17.98 -11.33
N LYS A 7 21.00 17.71 -10.42
CA LYS A 7 20.99 16.48 -9.59
C LYS A 7 19.66 16.45 -8.82
N VAL A 8 18.82 15.46 -9.10
CA VAL A 8 17.57 15.24 -8.34
C VAL A 8 17.85 14.13 -7.35
N GLU A 9 17.69 14.44 -6.07
CA GLU A 9 17.77 13.45 -5.01
C GLU A 9 16.35 12.97 -4.68
N CYS A 10 16.21 11.70 -4.35
CA CYS A 10 14.94 11.14 -3.95
C CYS A 10 15.09 10.17 -2.77
N ALA A 11 14.03 10.06 -1.98
CA ALA A 11 13.93 9.09 -0.89
C ALA A 11 12.67 8.24 -1.05
N GLU A 12 12.80 6.99 -0.64
CA GLU A 12 11.67 6.08 -0.52
C GLU A 12 10.98 6.31 0.82
N LEU A 13 9.66 6.43 0.73
CA LEU A 13 8.76 6.62 1.86
C LEU A 13 7.81 5.43 1.93
N VAL A 14 7.56 4.92 3.13
CA VAL A 14 6.59 3.84 3.37
C VAL A 14 5.59 4.29 4.42
N HIS A 15 4.31 4.22 4.08
CA HIS A 15 3.22 4.61 4.95
C HIS A 15 2.35 3.41 5.30
N PHE A 16 2.34 3.05 6.59
CA PHE A 16 1.52 2.00 7.16
C PHE A 16 0.23 2.60 7.73
N ASP A 17 -0.91 2.08 7.29
CA ASP A 17 -2.25 2.52 7.70
C ASP A 17 -2.79 1.67 8.86
N PHE A 18 -2.04 1.63 9.98
CA PHE A 18 -2.43 0.86 11.16
C PHE A 18 -3.75 1.34 11.76
N THR A 19 -4.44 0.45 12.48
CA THR A 19 -5.76 0.72 13.06
C THR A 19 -5.74 1.88 14.04
N THR A 20 -4.78 1.91 14.95
CA THR A 20 -4.69 2.93 16.01
C THR A 20 -4.04 4.22 15.54
N GLN A 21 -2.87 4.11 14.89
CA GLN A 21 -2.10 5.27 14.45
C GLN A 21 -1.32 4.96 13.16
N PRO A 22 -1.58 5.70 12.07
CA PRO A 22 -0.77 5.60 10.86
C PRO A 22 0.69 5.97 11.11
N MET A 23 1.60 5.26 10.45
CA MET A 23 3.04 5.45 10.61
C MET A 23 3.71 5.67 9.26
N GLY A 24 4.39 6.81 9.13
CA GLY A 24 5.23 7.14 7.97
C GLY A 24 6.70 6.90 8.29
N LEU A 25 7.38 6.16 7.43
CA LEU A 25 8.79 5.80 7.54
C LEU A 25 9.56 6.22 6.30
N TRP A 26 10.85 6.51 6.44
CA TRP A 26 11.73 6.78 5.31
C TRP A 26 13.15 6.25 5.55
N ASN A 27 13.91 6.11 4.47
CA ASN A 27 15.26 5.55 4.46
C ASN A 27 16.36 6.53 4.92
N GLY A 28 16.01 7.76 5.29
CA GLY A 28 16.95 8.75 5.82
C GLY A 28 17.02 8.77 7.35
N GLY A 29 17.88 9.65 7.86
CA GLY A 29 18.01 9.90 9.29
C GLY A 29 17.14 11.06 9.76
N GLY A 30 16.57 10.96 10.96
CA GLY A 30 15.77 12.02 11.56
C GLY A 30 14.33 12.09 11.02
N ILE A 31 13.61 13.17 11.36
CA ILE A 31 12.22 13.36 10.95
C ILE A 31 12.19 14.18 9.66
N LEU A 32 11.67 13.60 8.59
CA LEU A 32 11.37 14.32 7.35
C LEU A 32 9.96 14.89 7.42
N ARG A 33 9.81 16.17 7.09
CA ARG A 33 8.51 16.83 6.95
C ARG A 33 8.24 17.13 5.48
N THR A 34 7.17 16.56 4.95
CA THR A 34 6.77 16.75 3.55
C THR A 34 5.83 17.94 3.36
N ASN A 35 5.63 18.38 2.12
CA ASN A 35 4.82 19.58 1.79
C ASN A 35 3.34 19.43 2.16
N ASP A 36 2.83 18.20 2.25
CA ASP A 36 1.50 17.87 2.77
C ASP A 36 1.43 17.85 4.31
N ALA A 37 2.46 18.36 4.99
CA ALA A 37 2.62 18.44 6.43
C ALA A 37 2.70 17.09 7.18
N ARG A 38 2.87 15.97 6.46
CA ARG A 38 3.14 14.67 7.10
C ARG A 38 4.55 14.60 7.64
N LEU A 39 4.71 13.82 8.70
CA LEU A 39 5.98 13.53 9.33
C LEU A 39 6.37 12.09 9.05
N TRP A 40 7.62 11.90 8.64
CA TRP A 40 8.19 10.61 8.29
C TRP A 40 9.36 10.35 9.23
N SER A 41 9.25 9.28 10.00
CA SER A 41 10.28 8.91 10.96
C SER A 41 11.39 8.17 10.23
N GLY A 42 12.61 8.69 10.34
CA GLY A 42 13.80 8.02 9.83
C GLY A 42 14.09 6.83 10.72
N LEU A 43 14.01 5.63 10.16
CA LEU A 43 14.29 4.42 10.91
C LEU A 43 15.78 4.08 10.96
N GLY A 44 16.64 4.85 10.27
CA GLY A 44 18.07 4.59 10.14
C GLY A 44 18.37 3.34 9.32
N THR A 45 17.87 2.20 9.78
CA THR A 45 17.94 0.87 9.16
C THR A 45 16.51 0.35 8.99
N LEU A 46 15.77 0.91 8.04
CA LEU A 46 14.62 0.17 7.52
C LEU A 46 15.20 -1.10 6.89
N GLY A 47 14.79 -2.25 7.42
CA GLY A 47 15.05 -3.52 6.79
C GLY A 47 14.50 -3.49 5.36
N SER A 48 15.09 -4.30 4.51
CA SER A 48 14.86 -4.24 3.08
C SER A 48 13.37 -4.27 2.70
N MET A 49 13.06 -3.56 1.63
CA MET A 49 11.78 -3.57 0.95
C MET A 49 11.96 -4.26 -0.40
N SER A 50 11.10 -5.22 -0.73
CA SER A 50 11.19 -5.99 -1.98
C SER A 50 9.80 -6.26 -2.57
N GLY A 51 9.77 -6.66 -3.84
CA GLY A 51 8.51 -6.96 -4.54
C GLY A 51 7.70 -5.73 -4.97
N ILE A 52 8.31 -4.54 -4.97
CA ILE A 52 7.72 -3.33 -5.57
C ILE A 52 8.03 -3.34 -7.05
N GLU A 53 7.35 -4.22 -7.76
CA GLU A 53 7.41 -4.26 -9.21
C GLU A 53 6.04 -3.95 -9.80
N GLN A 54 6.05 -3.36 -10.99
CA GLN A 54 4.81 -3.15 -11.73
C GLN A 54 4.30 -4.52 -12.18
N ALA A 55 3.03 -4.82 -11.89
CA ALA A 55 2.39 -6.05 -12.36
C ALA A 55 2.36 -6.07 -13.90
N VAL A 56 3.20 -6.90 -14.51
CA VAL A 56 3.21 -7.16 -15.95
C VAL A 56 2.51 -8.51 -16.19
N ASN A 57 1.76 -8.62 -17.28
CA ASN A 57 1.07 -9.87 -17.70
C ASN A 57 0.04 -10.44 -16.71
N GLY A 58 -0.43 -9.66 -15.73
CA GLY A 58 -1.48 -10.08 -14.80
C GLY A 58 -0.96 -10.87 -13.60
N GLU A 59 0.36 -11.00 -13.45
CA GLU A 59 0.98 -11.47 -12.20
C GLU A 59 1.17 -10.26 -11.27
N ALA A 60 0.63 -10.38 -10.06
CA ALA A 60 0.81 -9.38 -9.01
C ALA A 60 1.85 -9.94 -8.03
N PRO A 61 3.12 -9.47 -8.08
CA PRO A 61 4.13 -9.93 -7.13
C PRO A 61 3.75 -9.56 -5.70
N GLU A 62 4.11 -10.42 -4.76
CA GLU A 62 3.94 -10.16 -3.34
C GLU A 62 4.96 -9.10 -2.91
N SER A 63 4.47 -8.04 -2.28
CA SER A 63 5.31 -7.02 -1.65
C SER A 63 5.71 -7.48 -0.25
N ALA A 64 6.99 -7.31 0.08
CA ALA A 64 7.52 -7.66 1.40
C ALA A 64 8.25 -6.46 2.02
N PHE A 65 7.89 -6.15 3.26
CA PHE A 65 8.48 -5.07 4.04
C PHE A 65 9.13 -5.69 5.28
N THR A 66 10.46 -5.66 5.35
CA THR A 66 11.19 -6.27 6.47
C THR A 66 11.68 -5.19 7.42
N LEU A 67 11.60 -5.45 8.72
CA LEU A 67 12.24 -4.66 9.76
C LEU A 67 13.13 -5.59 10.59
N SER A 68 14.44 -5.37 10.53
CA SER A 68 15.45 -6.17 11.22
C SER A 68 16.05 -5.41 12.40
N GLY A 69 16.69 -6.13 13.32
CA GLY A 69 17.36 -5.53 14.48
C GLY A 69 16.40 -5.10 15.58
N ILE A 70 15.23 -5.76 15.69
CA ILE A 70 14.22 -5.42 16.70
C ILE A 70 14.43 -6.20 18.00
N ASP A 71 14.01 -5.60 19.12
CA ASP A 71 14.06 -6.26 20.42
C ASP A 71 13.02 -7.37 20.56
N ALA A 72 13.22 -8.27 21.54
CA ALA A 72 12.32 -9.39 21.82
C ALA A 72 10.90 -8.92 22.13
N ASP A 73 10.77 -7.82 22.88
CA ASP A 73 9.47 -7.25 23.22
C ASP A 73 8.76 -6.67 22.00
N VAL A 74 9.49 -6.04 21.08
CA VAL A 74 8.93 -5.52 19.82
C VAL A 74 8.48 -6.67 18.93
N LEU A 75 9.26 -7.75 18.83
CA LEU A 75 8.88 -8.94 18.08
C LEU A 75 7.62 -9.61 18.66
N ARG A 76 7.56 -9.74 19.99
CA ARG A 76 6.40 -10.29 20.70
C ARG A 76 5.15 -9.44 20.51
N LEU A 77 5.28 -8.12 20.69
CA LEU A 77 4.18 -7.18 20.50
C LEU A 77 3.69 -7.21 19.04
N SER A 78 4.60 -7.16 18.07
CA SER A 78 4.28 -7.24 16.64
C SER A 78 3.49 -8.51 16.31
N ARG A 79 3.80 -9.64 16.97
CA ARG A 79 3.06 -10.90 16.79
C ARG A 79 1.67 -10.86 17.40
N GLN A 80 1.50 -10.25 18.58
CA GLN A 80 0.22 -10.17 19.28
C GLN A 80 -0.74 -9.20 18.58
N GLU A 81 -0.22 -8.06 18.11
CA GLU A 81 -1.03 -6.98 17.55
C GLU A 81 -1.20 -7.06 16.03
N PHE A 82 -0.53 -8.00 15.34
CA PHE A 82 -0.59 -8.10 13.89
C PHE A 82 -2.03 -8.17 13.34
N GLU A 83 -2.89 -9.00 13.93
CA GLU A 83 -4.27 -9.15 13.45
C GLU A 83 -5.13 -7.88 13.65
N PRO A 84 -5.22 -7.30 14.86
CA PRO A 84 -6.04 -6.10 15.08
C PRO A 84 -5.47 -4.84 14.42
N GLU A 85 -4.13 -4.69 14.33
CA GLU A 85 -3.51 -3.45 13.86
C GLU A 85 -3.14 -3.46 12.38
N CYS A 86 -2.67 -4.58 11.84
CA CYS A 86 -1.99 -4.62 10.54
C CYS A 86 -2.75 -5.40 9.46
N LYS A 87 -3.40 -6.51 9.82
CA LYS A 87 -3.99 -7.44 8.85
C LYS A 87 -5.12 -6.78 8.06
N GLY A 88 -5.05 -6.87 6.74
CA GLY A 88 -6.02 -6.27 5.82
C GLY A 88 -5.85 -4.76 5.60
N ARG A 89 -4.90 -4.11 6.29
CA ARG A 89 -4.59 -2.69 6.11
C ARG A 89 -3.73 -2.44 4.89
N ILE A 90 -3.73 -1.19 4.44
CA ILE A 90 -2.99 -0.77 3.25
C ILE A 90 -1.62 -0.22 3.65
N VAL A 91 -0.59 -0.66 2.94
CA VAL A 91 0.72 -0.03 2.92
C VAL A 91 0.88 0.70 1.62
N ARG A 92 1.41 1.91 1.67
CA ARG A 92 1.70 2.73 0.50
C ARG A 92 3.18 3.02 0.45
N VAL A 93 3.77 2.84 -0.72
CA VAL A 93 5.15 3.26 -0.99
C VAL A 93 5.09 4.49 -1.88
N LEU A 94 5.84 5.50 -1.50
CA LEU A 94 5.90 6.78 -2.17
C LEU A 94 7.36 7.17 -2.40
N ILE A 95 7.60 8.01 -3.41
CA ILE A 95 8.90 8.64 -3.63
C ILE A 95 8.75 10.12 -3.30
N GLN A 96 9.63 10.62 -2.44
CA GLN A 96 9.81 12.04 -2.22
C GLN A 96 10.98 12.53 -3.08
N PHE A 97 10.74 13.59 -3.85
CA PHE A 97 11.78 14.28 -4.60
C PHE A 97 12.29 15.48 -3.80
N PHE A 98 13.60 15.69 -3.83
CA PHE A 98 14.31 16.82 -3.28
C PHE A 98 15.01 17.59 -4.39
N GLY A 99 15.41 18.83 -4.09
CA GLY A 99 16.10 19.67 -5.08
C GLY A 99 15.81 21.16 -4.97
N ILE A 100 15.25 21.62 -3.86
CA ILE A 100 15.23 23.06 -3.56
C ILE A 100 16.50 23.36 -2.77
N ASP A 101 17.47 23.98 -3.43
CA ASP A 101 18.71 24.43 -2.79
C ASP A 101 18.39 25.25 -1.54
N ASP A 102 18.84 24.77 -0.39
CA ASP A 102 18.65 25.44 0.89
C ASP A 102 20.00 25.61 1.58
N PRO A 103 20.55 26.84 1.65
CA PRO A 103 21.82 27.11 2.31
C PRO A 103 21.83 26.78 3.81
N ALA A 104 20.65 26.64 4.43
CA ALA A 104 20.49 26.23 5.83
C ALA A 104 20.36 24.71 6.02
N ASP A 105 20.23 23.94 4.93
CA ASP A 105 20.17 22.48 4.94
C ASP A 105 21.27 21.88 4.05
N PRO A 106 22.45 21.56 4.62
CA PRO A 106 23.57 20.96 3.89
C PRO A 106 23.24 19.61 3.25
N GLY A 107 22.15 18.95 3.66
CA GLY A 107 21.69 17.67 3.15
C GLY A 107 20.64 17.78 2.04
N ASN A 108 20.23 19.00 1.66
CA ASN A 108 19.23 19.27 0.61
C ASN A 108 17.94 18.45 0.79
N GLN A 109 17.48 18.22 2.02
CA GLN A 109 16.32 17.41 2.36
C GLN A 109 15.00 18.18 2.21
N ARG A 110 15.03 19.37 1.59
CA ARG A 110 13.85 20.18 1.35
C ARG A 110 13.00 19.57 0.23
N PRO A 111 11.72 19.20 0.51
CA PRO A 111 10.84 18.60 -0.48
C PRO A 111 10.60 19.54 -1.67
N LEU A 112 10.82 19.05 -2.89
CA LEU A 112 10.51 19.77 -4.12
C LEU A 112 9.00 19.85 -4.37
N ASP A 113 8.28 18.75 -4.12
CA ASP A 113 6.83 18.60 -4.30
C ASP A 113 6.26 17.65 -3.23
N ASN A 114 4.98 17.33 -3.30
CA ASN A 114 4.34 16.30 -2.48
C ASN A 114 4.88 14.88 -2.82
N PRO A 115 4.83 13.94 -1.87
CA PRO A 115 5.17 12.54 -2.11
C PRO A 115 4.37 11.93 -3.27
N PHE A 116 5.07 11.27 -4.20
CA PHE A 116 4.45 10.59 -5.34
C PHE A 116 4.21 9.11 -5.03
N PRO A 117 2.96 8.63 -4.97
CA PRO A 117 2.68 7.23 -4.67
C PRO A 117 3.03 6.32 -5.85
N ILE A 118 3.84 5.29 -5.59
CA ILE A 118 4.30 4.33 -6.61
C ILE A 118 3.70 2.93 -6.42
N HIS A 119 3.32 2.57 -5.19
CA HIS A 119 2.80 1.25 -4.89
C HIS A 119 1.80 1.29 -3.73
N ALA A 120 0.81 0.42 -3.79
CA ALA A 120 -0.10 0.17 -2.69
C ALA A 120 -0.40 -1.33 -2.61
N SER A 121 -0.22 -1.90 -1.43
CA SER A 121 -0.53 -3.30 -1.15
C SER A 121 -1.35 -3.44 0.11
N ARG A 122 -2.06 -4.56 0.21
CA ARG A 122 -2.81 -4.95 1.40
C ARG A 122 -1.99 -5.98 2.17
N ILE A 123 -1.70 -5.71 3.44
CA ILE A 123 -1.00 -6.65 4.32
C ILE A 123 -1.91 -7.86 4.55
N LEU A 124 -1.40 -9.06 4.30
CA LEU A 124 -2.13 -10.32 4.51
C LEU A 124 -1.41 -11.24 5.50
N GLY A 125 -0.07 -11.20 5.51
CA GLY A 125 0.76 -12.07 6.33
C GLY A 125 1.84 -11.32 7.08
N ALA A 126 2.36 -11.97 8.12
CA ALA A 126 3.59 -11.57 8.78
C ALA A 126 4.43 -12.81 9.10
N THR A 127 5.73 -12.70 8.81
CA THR A 127 6.74 -13.68 9.17
C THR A 127 7.64 -13.08 10.23
N PHE A 128 7.95 -13.86 11.26
CA PHE A 128 8.76 -13.44 12.39
C PHE A 128 9.98 -14.34 12.47
N THR A 129 11.17 -13.79 12.33
CA THR A 129 12.43 -14.54 12.33
C THR A 129 13.27 -14.19 13.55
N VAL A 130 13.99 -15.20 14.05
CA VAL A 130 15.00 -15.07 15.09
C VAL A 130 16.21 -15.86 14.61
N ASP A 131 17.30 -15.16 14.33
CA ASP A 131 18.59 -15.76 14.05
C ASP A 131 19.15 -16.30 15.38
N GLN A 132 19.39 -17.61 15.42
CA GLN A 132 19.91 -18.27 16.63
C GLN A 132 21.41 -18.10 16.82
N GLU A 133 22.16 -17.76 15.76
CA GLU A 133 23.62 -17.55 15.84
C GLU A 133 23.94 -16.13 16.31
N ASN A 134 23.27 -15.13 15.73
CA ASN A 134 23.55 -13.71 16.02
C ASN A 134 22.56 -13.09 17.00
N GLY A 135 21.46 -13.78 17.33
CA GLY A 135 20.39 -13.25 18.18
C GLY A 135 19.55 -12.16 17.51
N GLU A 136 19.79 -11.88 16.23
CA GLU A 136 19.05 -10.89 15.46
C GLU A 136 17.60 -11.32 15.28
N ARG A 137 16.69 -10.34 15.28
CA ARG A 137 15.26 -10.58 15.12
C ARG A 137 14.74 -9.69 14.02
N ALA A 138 13.82 -10.22 13.22
CA ALA A 138 13.16 -9.45 12.19
C ALA A 138 11.68 -9.80 12.08
N VAL A 139 10.91 -8.82 11.58
CA VAL A 139 9.52 -8.99 11.16
C VAL A 139 9.42 -8.63 9.69
N THR A 140 8.80 -9.50 8.91
CA THR A 140 8.51 -9.27 7.50
C THR A 140 7.00 -9.24 7.32
N LEU A 141 6.46 -8.09 6.90
CA LEU A 141 5.07 -7.93 6.54
C LEU A 141 4.93 -8.23 5.05
N SER A 142 4.05 -9.17 4.72
CA SER A 142 3.79 -9.57 3.34
C SER A 142 2.41 -9.09 2.90
N GLY A 143 2.36 -8.54 1.70
CA GLY A 143 1.16 -7.90 1.18
C GLY A 143 1.00 -8.07 -0.31
N GLU A 144 -0.25 -8.11 -0.74
CA GLU A 144 -0.59 -8.24 -2.15
C GLU A 144 -0.99 -6.90 -2.75
N SER A 145 -0.63 -6.67 -4.01
CA SER A 145 -1.08 -5.51 -4.78
C SER A 145 -2.61 -5.44 -4.85
N LEU A 146 -3.16 -4.24 -5.00
CA LEU A 146 -4.60 -3.99 -5.16
C LEU A 146 -5.24 -4.80 -6.30
N PHE A 147 -4.44 -5.23 -7.29
CA PHE A 147 -4.92 -6.01 -8.43
C PHE A 147 -4.91 -7.52 -8.22
N SER A 148 -4.44 -8.03 -7.07
CA SER A 148 -4.36 -9.49 -6.82
C SER A 148 -5.73 -10.17 -6.88
N LEU A 149 -6.80 -9.47 -6.50
CA LEU A 149 -8.17 -9.97 -6.54
C LEU A 149 -8.84 -9.85 -7.92
N ARG A 150 -8.13 -9.36 -8.95
CA ARG A 150 -8.73 -9.13 -10.29
C ARG A 150 -9.20 -10.42 -10.95
N SER A 151 -8.47 -11.52 -10.78
CA SER A 151 -8.81 -12.83 -11.35
C SER A 151 -9.82 -13.62 -10.52
N ARG A 152 -10.08 -13.17 -9.28
CA ARG A 152 -11.04 -13.86 -8.40
C ARG A 152 -12.46 -13.57 -8.87
N PRO A 153 -13.25 -14.58 -9.26
CA PRO A 153 -14.64 -14.37 -9.61
C PRO A 153 -15.35 -13.81 -8.38
N LYS A 154 -15.97 -12.65 -8.55
CA LYS A 154 -16.92 -12.14 -7.55
C LYS A 154 -18.09 -13.10 -7.63
N TYR A 155 -18.35 -13.88 -6.58
CA TYR A 155 -19.50 -14.79 -6.46
C TYR A 155 -20.82 -13.99 -6.37
N ALA A 156 -21.03 -13.10 -7.34
CA ALA A 156 -22.16 -12.22 -7.49
C ALA A 156 -22.93 -12.67 -8.73
N MET A 157 -24.25 -12.59 -8.66
CA MET A 157 -25.13 -12.91 -9.77
C MET A 157 -25.80 -11.63 -10.26
N TYR A 158 -25.98 -11.48 -11.57
CA TYR A 158 -26.78 -10.38 -12.13
C TYR A 158 -28.28 -10.66 -11.95
N THR A 159 -28.73 -10.58 -10.70
CA THR A 159 -30.12 -10.76 -10.30
C THR A 159 -30.53 -9.65 -9.34
N ASP A 160 -31.78 -9.24 -9.40
CA ASP A 160 -32.34 -8.28 -8.43
C ASP A 160 -32.07 -8.72 -6.97
N ARG A 161 -32.29 -10.01 -6.67
CA ARG A 161 -32.07 -10.56 -5.33
C ARG A 161 -30.64 -10.37 -4.81
N ASP A 162 -29.63 -10.64 -5.65
CA ASP A 162 -28.22 -10.45 -5.24
C ASP A 162 -27.87 -8.97 -5.10
N GLN A 163 -28.46 -8.10 -5.93
CA GLN A 163 -28.27 -6.65 -5.83
C GLN A 163 -28.88 -6.09 -4.55
N GLN A 164 -30.15 -6.43 -4.25
CA GLN A 164 -30.83 -6.00 -3.03
C GLN A 164 -30.10 -6.46 -1.76
N ARG A 165 -29.48 -7.64 -1.78
CA ARG A 165 -28.67 -8.14 -0.64
C ARG A 165 -27.46 -7.26 -0.35
N ARG A 166 -26.85 -6.67 -1.38
CA ARG A 166 -25.61 -5.89 -1.27
C ARG A 166 -25.87 -4.39 -1.11
N PHE A 167 -26.90 -3.90 -1.81
CA PHE A 167 -27.28 -2.49 -1.88
C PHE A 167 -28.81 -2.38 -1.79
N PRO A 168 -29.37 -2.42 -0.56
CA PRO A 168 -30.83 -2.36 -0.37
C PRO A 168 -31.42 -1.10 -1.02
N GLY A 169 -32.42 -1.27 -1.89
CA GLY A 169 -33.11 -0.19 -2.60
C GLY A 169 -32.58 0.09 -4.01
N ASP A 170 -31.47 -0.52 -4.43
CA ASP A 170 -30.95 -0.40 -5.79
C ASP A 170 -31.77 -1.25 -6.78
N LYS A 171 -32.32 -0.61 -7.83
CA LYS A 171 -33.21 -1.23 -8.82
C LYS A 171 -32.50 -1.63 -10.13
N GLY A 172 -31.18 -1.47 -10.21
CA GLY A 172 -30.43 -1.67 -11.46
C GLY A 172 -30.64 -3.04 -12.13
N PHE A 173 -30.93 -4.09 -11.36
CA PHE A 173 -31.19 -5.45 -11.89
C PHE A 173 -32.65 -5.92 -11.79
N GLU A 174 -33.60 -5.01 -11.50
CA GLU A 174 -35.00 -5.37 -11.28
C GLU A 174 -35.65 -6.05 -12.51
N PHE A 175 -35.25 -5.63 -13.71
CA PHE A 175 -35.80 -6.17 -14.97
C PHE A 175 -34.90 -7.17 -15.68
N VAL A 176 -33.72 -7.51 -15.15
CA VAL A 176 -32.76 -8.38 -15.85
C VAL A 176 -33.39 -9.72 -16.21
N GLN A 177 -34.15 -10.33 -15.30
CA GLN A 177 -34.84 -11.59 -15.59
C GLN A 177 -35.92 -11.46 -16.68
N ALA A 178 -36.59 -10.32 -16.77
CA ALA A 178 -37.64 -10.08 -17.75
C ALA A 178 -37.08 -9.85 -19.18
N ILE A 179 -35.80 -9.47 -19.30
CA ILE A 179 -35.16 -9.15 -20.58
C ILE A 179 -34.58 -10.38 -21.28
N VAL A 180 -34.15 -11.42 -20.55
CA VAL A 180 -33.42 -12.58 -21.11
C VAL A 180 -34.12 -13.23 -22.31
N ASN A 181 -35.45 -13.31 -22.29
CA ASN A 181 -36.25 -13.93 -23.36
C ASN A 181 -37.12 -12.90 -24.12
N LYS A 182 -36.81 -11.61 -24.00
CA LYS A 182 -37.59 -10.55 -24.64
C LYS A 182 -37.03 -10.27 -26.03
N VAL A 183 -37.78 -10.68 -27.06
CA VAL A 183 -37.50 -10.25 -28.44
C VAL A 183 -38.08 -8.85 -28.60
N LEU A 184 -37.21 -7.87 -28.86
CA LEU A 184 -37.60 -6.50 -29.18
C LEU A 184 -37.50 -6.33 -30.70
N THR A 185 -38.62 -6.23 -31.39
CA THR A 185 -38.67 -5.84 -32.80
C THR A 185 -38.56 -4.32 -32.88
N TRP A 186 -37.53 -3.82 -33.58
CA TRP A 186 -37.35 -2.39 -33.84
C TRP A 186 -36.56 -2.15 -35.14
N PRO A 187 -36.91 -1.12 -35.96
CA PRO A 187 -38.16 -0.37 -35.91
C PRO A 187 -39.30 -1.25 -36.46
N ASP A 188 -40.45 -1.17 -35.79
CA ASP A 188 -41.71 -1.72 -36.29
C ASP A 188 -42.38 -0.61 -37.11
N TYR A 189 -42.53 -0.82 -38.42
CA TYR A 189 -43.09 0.15 -39.36
C TYR A 189 -44.58 -0.09 -39.60
#